data_AF-A0A9D5ALL8-F1
#
_entry.id   AF-A0A9D5ALL8-F1
#
_cell.length_a   1.000
_cell.length_b   1.000
_cell.length_c   1.000
_cell.angle_alpha   90.00
_cell.angle_beta   90.00
_cell.angle_gamma   90.00
#
_symmetry.space_group_name_H-M   'P 1'
#
loop_
_entity.id
_entity.type
_entity.pdbx_description
1 polymer ?
#
loop_
_entity_poly.entity_id
_entity_poly.type
_entity_poly.pdbx_seq_one_letter_code
_entity_poly.pdbx_strand_id
1 'polypeptide(L)'
;MVMGTEKLMMDDDSGTEDGVNDIEESMKEVVYMKVEEHIEGIYVCPDVRGPWLVAAVDNGDWKALKVGRHGPTVSHLMFVDDILLFGEASNKQIICVNKILNTFCNMSRQEVSQEKTIIFFSKNVSNNVQNQLVDISSFSATTYLGKYIGIPLTWKTQKKEDYCHIIDQVKSKLTSWKGNHLAFEGRVTLAKSVMEVMPIHPIMTNIIPKS
;
A
#
# COMPACT_ATOMS: atom_id res chain seq x y z
N MET A 1 -23.21 -10.49 -4.99
CA MET A 1 -23.26 -9.10 -5.47
C MET A 1 -22.02 -8.40 -4.94
N VAL A 2 -20.88 -8.69 -5.55
CA VAL A 2 -19.60 -8.00 -5.32
C VAL A 2 -19.18 -7.62 -6.73
N MET A 3 -19.47 -6.38 -7.10
CA MET A 3 -19.15 -5.80 -8.40
C MET A 3 -18.50 -4.46 -8.11
N GLY A 4 -17.30 -4.24 -8.63
CA GLY A 4 -16.82 -2.89 -8.89
C GLY A 4 -15.63 -2.40 -8.07
N THR A 5 -14.52 -3.13 -8.03
CA THR A 5 -13.19 -2.52 -7.81
C THR A 5 -12.17 -2.84 -8.92
N GLU A 6 -12.55 -3.62 -9.94
CA GLU A 6 -11.66 -4.07 -11.02
C GLU A 6 -11.49 -3.10 -12.20
N LYS A 7 -11.95 -1.83 -12.12
CA LYS A 7 -11.90 -0.92 -13.28
C LYS A 7 -11.36 0.48 -13.02
N LEU A 8 -10.31 0.63 -12.21
CA LEU A 8 -9.74 1.94 -11.88
C LEU A 8 -8.32 2.22 -12.41
N MET A 9 -7.75 1.39 -13.29
CA MET A 9 -6.38 1.62 -13.81
C MET A 9 -6.16 1.35 -15.31
N MET A 10 -7.19 1.11 -16.12
CA MET A 10 -7.01 0.53 -17.47
C MET A 10 -7.63 1.29 -18.65
N ASP A 11 -7.96 2.57 -18.52
CA ASP A 11 -8.39 3.37 -19.67
C ASP A 11 -7.81 4.80 -19.57
N ASP A 12 -6.60 5.02 -20.09
CA ASP A 12 -6.15 6.32 -20.61
C ASP A 12 -4.90 6.11 -21.49
N ASP A 13 -5.14 5.83 -22.77
CA ASP A 13 -4.13 5.65 -23.82
C ASP A 13 -3.74 7.00 -24.47
N SER A 14 -3.42 7.99 -23.63
CA SER A 14 -2.80 9.23 -24.10
C SER A 14 -1.58 9.52 -23.25
N GLY A 15 -0.40 9.35 -23.86
CA GLY A 15 0.85 9.80 -23.28
C GLY A 15 0.81 11.31 -23.08
N THR A 16 0.63 11.73 -21.83
CA THR A 16 0.79 13.12 -21.43
C THR A 16 1.53 13.11 -20.08
N GLU A 17 2.72 13.69 -20.07
CA GLU A 17 3.54 13.94 -18.86
C GLU A 17 2.78 14.74 -17.78
N ASP A 18 1.61 15.29 -18.12
CA ASP A 18 0.70 16.01 -17.23
C ASP A 18 0.02 15.12 -16.17
N GLY A 19 -0.27 13.84 -16.46
CA GLY A 19 -0.98 12.95 -15.52
C GLY A 19 -0.14 12.50 -14.32
N VAL A 20 1.19 12.37 -14.51
CA VAL A 20 2.13 12.01 -13.44
C VAL A 20 2.35 13.19 -12.49
N ASN A 21 2.42 14.41 -13.03
CA ASN A 21 2.49 15.64 -12.25
C ASN A 21 1.20 15.88 -11.45
N ASP A 22 0.02 15.57 -12.01
CA ASP A 22 -1.26 15.71 -11.30
C ASP A 22 -1.41 14.72 -10.12
N ILE A 23 -0.78 13.54 -10.18
CA ILE A 23 -0.73 12.58 -9.06
C ILE A 23 0.25 13.05 -7.99
N GLU A 24 1.45 13.49 -8.37
CA GLU A 24 2.46 14.05 -7.45
C GLU A 24 1.94 15.34 -6.79
N GLU A 25 1.13 16.13 -7.52
CA GLU A 25 0.49 17.35 -7.06
C GLU A 25 -0.79 17.11 -6.23
N SER A 26 -1.52 16.01 -6.46
CA SER A 26 -2.66 15.61 -5.61
C SER A 26 -2.22 14.94 -4.30
N MET A 27 -0.97 14.44 -4.25
CA MET A 27 -0.35 13.82 -3.07
C MET A 27 0.38 14.83 -2.19
N LYS A 28 -0.18 16.04 -2.10
CA LYS A 28 0.36 17.15 -1.32
C LYS A 28 0.57 16.79 0.15
N GLU A 29 -0.25 15.91 0.71
CA GLU A 29 -0.29 15.67 2.15
C GLU A 29 -0.75 14.23 2.40
N VAL A 30 0.19 13.31 2.61
CA VAL A 30 -0.16 11.93 2.94
C VAL A 30 0.60 11.49 4.18
N VAL A 31 -0.14 11.11 5.20
CA VAL A 31 0.33 10.37 6.38
C VAL A 31 0.00 8.91 6.13
N TYR A 32 1.00 8.12 5.75
CA TYR A 32 0.84 6.67 5.69
C TYR A 32 1.12 6.09 7.05
N MET A 33 0.17 5.36 7.61
CA MET A 33 0.37 4.64 8.86
C MET A 33 0.23 3.15 8.58
N LYS A 34 1.30 2.39 8.81
CA LYS A 34 1.22 0.92 8.79
C LYS A 34 0.90 0.44 10.20
N VAL A 35 -0.31 -0.01 10.47
CA VAL A 35 -0.63 -0.63 11.76
C VAL A 35 -0.51 -2.14 11.62
N GLU A 36 0.38 -2.77 12.40
CA GLU A 36 0.43 -4.22 12.59
C GLU A 36 -0.20 -4.57 13.94
N GLU A 37 -1.28 -5.35 13.91
CA GLU A 37 -1.93 -5.86 15.11
C GLU A 37 -1.18 -7.09 15.66
N HIS A 38 -0.99 -7.15 16.97
CA HIS A 38 -0.56 -8.38 17.63
C HIS A 38 -1.81 -9.17 18.05
N ILE A 39 -1.96 -10.41 17.55
CA ILE A 39 -3.09 -11.27 17.93
C ILE A 39 -2.59 -12.50 18.70
N GLU A 40 -3.06 -12.64 19.95
CA GLU A 40 -3.36 -13.96 20.52
C GLU A 40 -4.83 -14.31 20.20
N GLY A 41 -5.04 -15.13 19.16
CA GLY A 41 -6.23 -15.98 19.00
C GLY A 41 -7.56 -15.45 18.43
N ILE A 42 -7.79 -14.16 18.09
CA ILE A 42 -9.08 -13.71 17.49
C ILE A 42 -8.87 -12.98 16.16
N TYR A 43 -9.31 -13.60 15.05
CA TYR A 43 -9.37 -12.97 13.73
C TYR A 43 -10.63 -12.10 13.62
N VAL A 44 -10.45 -10.78 13.50
CA VAL A 44 -11.55 -9.85 13.21
C VAL A 44 -11.58 -9.63 11.69
N CYS A 45 -12.71 -9.95 11.05
CA CYS A 45 -12.87 -9.78 9.60
C CYS A 45 -12.68 -8.29 9.20
N PRO A 46 -11.98 -7.97 8.11
CA PRO A 46 -11.84 -6.60 7.61
C PRO A 46 -13.17 -5.85 7.43
N ASP A 47 -14.26 -6.54 7.09
CA ASP A 47 -15.60 -5.96 6.95
C ASP A 47 -16.14 -5.37 8.27
N VAL A 48 -15.65 -5.88 9.41
CA VAL A 48 -15.96 -5.37 10.75
C VAL A 48 -15.00 -4.23 11.14
N ARG A 49 -13.81 -4.17 10.52
CA ARG A 49 -12.78 -3.13 10.78
C ARG A 49 -12.92 -1.86 9.94
N GLY A 50 -13.63 -1.87 8.81
CA GLY A 50 -13.78 -0.67 7.96
C GLY A 50 -14.76 0.42 8.43
N PRO A 51 -15.91 0.11 9.05
CA PRO A 51 -16.99 1.08 9.24
C PRO A 51 -16.63 2.34 10.02
N TRP A 52 -15.71 2.29 10.97
CA TRP A 52 -15.31 3.46 11.77
C TRP A 52 -14.48 4.47 10.96
N LEU A 53 -13.65 4.01 10.02
CA LEU A 53 -12.92 4.87 9.10
C LEU A 53 -13.88 5.53 8.12
N VAL A 54 -14.82 4.75 7.59
CA VAL A 54 -15.85 5.28 6.70
C VAL A 54 -16.70 6.32 7.42
N ALA A 55 -17.15 6.04 8.64
CA ALA A 55 -17.89 7.00 9.46
C ALA A 55 -17.08 8.27 9.76
N ALA A 56 -15.77 8.16 10.03
CA ALA A 56 -14.92 9.33 10.24
C ALA A 56 -14.78 10.19 8.98
N VAL A 57 -14.75 9.57 7.79
CA VAL A 57 -14.78 10.29 6.51
C VAL A 57 -16.14 10.97 6.30
N ASP A 58 -17.23 10.24 6.51
CA ASP A 58 -18.60 10.73 6.30
C ASP A 58 -18.94 11.89 7.24
N ASN A 59 -18.43 11.87 8.47
CA ASN A 59 -18.57 12.95 9.45
C ASN A 59 -17.64 14.15 9.15
N GLY A 60 -16.70 14.02 8.21
CA GLY A 60 -15.72 15.05 7.87
C GLY A 60 -14.56 15.19 8.86
N ASP A 61 -14.43 14.25 9.81
CA ASP A 61 -13.33 14.23 10.78
C ASP A 61 -12.02 13.77 10.10
N TRP A 62 -12.11 12.76 9.23
CA TRP A 62 -10.99 12.23 8.44
C TRP A 62 -11.06 12.72 6.99
N LYS A 63 -10.03 13.45 6.58
CA LYS A 63 -9.89 13.92 5.21
C LYS A 63 -9.11 12.91 4.38
N ALA A 64 -9.87 12.11 3.65
CA ALA A 64 -9.35 11.11 2.73
C ALA A 64 -8.65 11.73 1.52
N LEU A 65 -7.68 11.00 0.95
CA LEU A 65 -6.87 11.47 -0.17
C LEU A 65 -7.62 11.32 -1.50
N LYS A 66 -7.67 12.38 -2.31
CA LYS A 66 -8.21 12.28 -3.67
C LYS A 66 -7.09 11.93 -4.66
N VAL A 67 -7.25 10.82 -5.39
CA VAL A 67 -6.27 10.35 -6.36
C VAL A 67 -6.53 11.06 -7.70
N GLY A 68 -5.78 12.13 -7.99
CA GLY A 68 -5.93 12.92 -9.22
C GLY A 68 -7.20 13.79 -9.24
N ARG A 69 -7.35 14.63 -10.27
CA ARG A 69 -8.45 15.62 -10.35
C ARG A 69 -9.84 14.97 -10.44
N HIS A 70 -9.94 13.83 -11.11
CA HIS A 70 -11.19 13.10 -11.34
C HIS A 70 -11.21 11.68 -10.75
N GLY A 71 -10.15 11.27 -10.06
CA GLY A 71 -10.10 9.92 -9.51
C GLY A 71 -10.76 9.80 -8.14
N PRO A 72 -10.78 8.56 -7.61
CA PRO A 72 -11.49 8.22 -6.39
C PRO A 72 -10.81 8.85 -5.17
N THR A 73 -11.62 9.01 -4.12
CA THR A 73 -11.12 9.36 -2.80
C THR A 73 -10.79 8.08 -2.03
N VAL A 74 -9.58 7.96 -1.53
CA VAL A 74 -9.05 6.80 -0.80
C VAL A 74 -8.67 7.22 0.61
N SER A 75 -9.26 6.59 1.62
CA SER A 75 -8.95 6.85 3.04
C SER A 75 -8.08 5.77 3.67
N HIS A 76 -8.19 4.53 3.21
CA HIS A 76 -7.48 3.39 3.76
C HIS A 76 -7.37 2.22 2.77
N LEU A 77 -6.40 1.34 3.01
CA LEU A 77 -6.31 -0.02 2.49
C LEU A 77 -6.13 -0.97 3.67
N MET A 78 -6.86 -2.09 3.68
CA MET A 78 -6.77 -3.08 4.75
C MET A 78 -6.52 -4.46 4.17
N PHE A 79 -5.53 -5.16 4.71
CA PHE A 79 -5.26 -6.54 4.38
C PHE A 79 -4.82 -7.32 5.61
N VAL A 80 -5.66 -8.26 6.06
CA VAL A 80 -5.41 -9.12 7.22
C VAL A 80 -4.99 -8.31 8.45
N ASP A 81 -3.70 -8.20 8.75
CA ASP A 81 -3.17 -7.51 9.94
C ASP A 81 -2.52 -6.16 9.61
N ASP A 82 -2.48 -5.77 8.33
CA ASP A 82 -1.88 -4.53 7.85
C ASP A 82 -2.97 -3.52 7.45
N ILE A 83 -3.04 -2.40 8.17
CA ILE A 83 -3.84 -1.24 7.80
C ILE A 83 -2.93 -0.16 7.25
N LEU A 84 -3.27 0.41 6.10
CA LEU A 84 -2.62 1.56 5.49
C LEU A 84 -3.61 2.72 5.44
N LEU A 85 -3.31 3.82 6.13
CA LEU A 85 -4.16 5.02 6.15
C LEU A 85 -3.65 6.10 5.19
N PHE A 86 -4.57 6.85 4.58
CA PHE A 86 -4.27 7.94 3.66
C PHE A 86 -5.05 9.19 4.07
N GLY A 87 -4.34 10.27 4.36
CA GLY A 87 -4.97 11.56 4.69
C GLY A 87 -3.98 12.69 4.90
N GLU A 88 -4.53 13.89 5.11
CA GLU A 88 -3.79 15.15 5.21
C GLU A 88 -2.82 15.17 6.42
N ALA A 89 -1.62 15.71 6.20
CA ALA A 89 -0.57 15.88 7.20
C ALA A 89 -0.84 17.11 8.08
N SER A 90 -1.83 16.99 8.98
CA SER A 90 -2.16 18.03 9.95
C SER A 90 -2.39 17.48 11.35
N ASN A 91 -2.22 18.35 12.35
CA ASN A 91 -2.39 18.00 13.76
C ASN A 91 -3.81 17.47 14.03
N LYS A 92 -4.83 18.01 13.35
CA LYS A 92 -6.21 17.53 13.50
C LYS A 92 -6.37 16.09 13.01
N GLN A 93 -5.76 15.77 11.87
CA GLN A 93 -5.86 14.47 11.24
C GLN A 93 -5.11 13.41 12.06
N ILE A 94 -3.90 13.69 12.57
CA ILE A 94 -3.17 12.71 13.38
C ILE A 94 -3.85 12.45 14.74
N ILE A 95 -4.45 13.47 15.35
CA ILE A 95 -5.27 13.30 16.57
C ILE A 95 -6.51 12.46 16.27
N CYS A 96 -7.14 12.67 15.11
CA CYS A 96 -8.27 11.86 14.65
C CYS A 96 -7.86 10.39 14.52
N VAL A 97 -6.74 10.09 13.85
CA VAL A 97 -6.20 8.73 13.71
C VAL A 97 -5.94 8.09 15.06
N ASN A 98 -5.29 8.77 15.99
CA ASN A 98 -5.04 8.23 17.32
C ASN A 98 -6.35 7.89 18.07
N LYS A 99 -7.36 8.78 18.01
CA LYS A 99 -8.67 8.51 18.62
C LYS A 99 -9.33 7.28 18.01
N ILE A 100 -9.27 7.20 16.69
CA ILE A 100 -9.83 6.13 15.90
C ILE A 100 -9.15 4.78 16.25
N LEU A 101 -7.81 4.74 16.25
CA LEU A 101 -7.03 3.55 16.61
C LEU A 101 -7.30 3.13 18.05
N ASN A 102 -7.34 4.06 19.00
CA ASN A 102 -7.68 3.76 20.39
C ASN A 102 -9.09 3.19 20.53
N THR A 103 -10.06 3.74 19.80
CA THR A 103 -11.44 3.27 19.79
C THR A 103 -11.52 1.86 19.22
N PHE A 104 -10.78 1.60 18.14
CA PHE A 104 -10.66 0.29 17.53
C PHE A 104 -10.02 -0.73 18.49
N CYS A 105 -8.84 -0.42 19.04
CA CYS A 105 -8.14 -1.25 20.03
C CYS A 105 -9.01 -1.60 21.24
N ASN A 106 -9.77 -0.62 21.76
CA ASN A 106 -10.69 -0.84 22.87
C ASN A 106 -11.84 -1.81 22.51
N MET A 107 -12.34 -1.77 21.28
CA MET A 107 -13.40 -2.66 20.83
C MET A 107 -12.90 -4.06 20.44
N SER A 108 -11.76 -4.14 19.75
CA SER A 108 -11.18 -5.40 19.28
C SER A 108 -10.33 -6.11 20.34
N ARG A 109 -10.01 -5.43 21.45
CA ARG A 109 -9.03 -5.85 22.46
C ARG A 109 -7.64 -6.10 21.90
N GLN A 110 -7.29 -5.38 20.84
CA GLN A 110 -5.97 -5.44 20.22
C GLN A 110 -5.18 -4.18 20.57
N GLU A 111 -3.88 -4.19 20.30
CA GLU A 111 -2.99 -3.07 20.55
C GLU A 111 -2.22 -2.71 19.28
N VAL A 112 -2.03 -1.40 19.06
CA VAL A 112 -1.17 -0.89 17.99
C VAL A 112 0.29 -1.09 18.39
N SER A 113 1.05 -1.81 17.58
CA SER A 113 2.50 -1.88 17.78
C SER A 113 3.17 -0.56 17.40
N GLN A 114 3.60 0.21 18.40
CA GLN A 114 4.29 1.50 18.16
C GLN A 114 5.58 1.34 17.36
N GLU A 115 6.33 0.25 17.58
CA GLU A 115 7.61 -0.02 16.89
C GLU A 115 7.42 -0.32 15.41
N LYS A 116 6.32 -0.99 15.06
CA LYS A 116 6.00 -1.37 13.68
C LYS A 116 5.20 -0.29 12.96
N THR A 117 4.60 0.61 13.73
CA THR A 117 3.83 1.72 13.19
C THR A 117 4.72 2.85 12.75
N ILE A 118 4.71 3.06 11.43
CA ILE A 118 5.55 4.04 10.75
C ILE A 118 4.68 5.11 10.10
N ILE A 119 5.18 6.35 10.10
CA ILE A 119 4.61 7.46 9.35
C ILE A 119 5.50 7.80 8.16
N PHE A 120 4.93 7.88 6.97
CA PHE A 120 5.61 8.48 5.82
C PHE A 120 4.96 9.81 5.48
N PHE A 121 5.79 10.80 5.15
CA PHE A 121 5.38 12.14 4.75
C PHE A 121 5.74 12.40 3.29
N SER A 122 4.90 13.16 2.58
CA SER A 122 5.21 13.65 1.23
C SER A 122 6.40 14.63 1.26
N LYS A 123 7.06 14.82 0.12
CA LYS A 123 8.18 15.78 -0.02
C LYS A 123 7.80 17.22 0.32
N ASN A 124 6.51 17.55 0.25
CA ASN A 124 5.99 18.91 0.44
C ASN A 124 5.69 19.23 1.92
N VAL A 125 5.72 18.24 2.82
CA VAL A 125 5.52 18.49 4.26
C VAL A 125 6.82 19.01 4.87
N SER A 126 6.79 20.22 5.43
CA SER A 126 7.98 20.80 6.09
C SER A 126 8.44 19.97 7.29
N ASN A 127 9.76 19.89 7.53
CA ASN A 127 10.33 19.15 8.66
C ASN A 127 9.76 19.59 10.02
N ASN A 128 9.39 20.86 10.17
CA ASN A 128 8.77 21.36 11.40
C ASN A 128 7.39 20.71 11.64
N VAL A 129 6.58 20.60 10.60
CA VAL A 129 5.28 19.91 10.68
C VAL A 129 5.47 18.41 10.90
N GLN A 130 6.44 17.78 10.21
CA GLN A 130 6.73 16.36 10.42
C GLN A 130 7.09 16.05 11.88
N ASN A 131 8.00 16.82 12.48
CA ASN A 131 8.39 16.65 13.88
C ASN A 131 7.20 16.82 14.82
N GLN A 132 6.36 17.84 14.61
CA GLN A 132 5.14 18.03 15.40
C GLN A 132 4.17 16.84 15.30
N LEU A 133 3.99 16.28 14.10
CA LEU A 133 3.10 15.13 13.90
C LEU A 133 3.67 13.84 14.52
N VAL A 134 4.98 13.65 14.45
CA VAL A 134 5.70 12.56 15.14
C VAL A 134 5.53 12.69 16.65
N ASP A 135 5.72 13.88 17.20
CA ASP A 135 5.58 14.14 18.65
C ASP A 135 4.15 13.86 19.14
N ILE A 136 3.13 14.25 18.36
CA ILE A 136 1.72 14.00 18.72
C ILE A 136 1.36 12.51 18.60
N SER A 137 1.89 11.83 17.60
CA SER A 137 1.54 10.44 17.31
C SER A 137 2.31 9.41 18.12
N SER A 138 3.52 9.75 18.56
CA SER A 138 4.51 8.82 19.13
C SER A 138 4.96 7.71 18.17
N PHE A 139 4.71 7.86 16.85
CA PHE A 139 5.14 6.89 15.83
C PHE A 139 6.41 7.36 15.12
N SER A 140 7.17 6.41 14.58
CA SER A 140 8.43 6.71 13.89
C SER A 140 8.20 7.20 12.46
N ALA A 141 8.82 8.31 12.08
CA ALA A 141 8.83 8.74 10.69
C ALA A 141 9.81 7.89 9.85
N THR A 142 9.41 7.55 8.62
CA THR A 142 10.26 6.83 7.65
C THR A 142 10.24 7.50 6.29
N THR A 143 11.34 7.34 5.56
CA THR A 143 11.48 7.71 4.14
C THR A 143 11.19 6.53 3.20
N TYR A 144 10.95 5.34 3.75
CA TYR A 144 10.67 4.13 3.00
C TYR A 144 9.58 3.30 3.68
N LEU A 145 8.50 3.03 2.94
CA LEU A 145 7.30 2.34 3.44
C LEU A 145 7.42 0.81 3.46
N GLY A 146 8.52 0.25 2.96
CA GLY A 146 8.66 -1.20 2.90
C GLY A 146 7.77 -1.83 1.83
N LYS A 147 7.24 -3.01 2.14
CA LYS A 147 6.37 -3.78 1.26
C LYS A 147 4.99 -3.91 1.87
N TYR A 148 3.95 -3.77 1.05
CA TYR A 148 2.56 -4.08 1.38
C TYR A 148 2.12 -5.24 0.48
N ILE A 149 1.69 -6.36 1.08
CA ILE A 149 1.33 -7.59 0.35
C ILE A 149 2.46 -8.04 -0.61
N GLY A 150 3.72 -7.85 -0.18
CA GLY A 150 4.90 -8.19 -0.99
C GLY A 150 5.26 -7.19 -2.09
N ILE A 151 4.44 -6.16 -2.34
CA ILE A 151 4.72 -5.10 -3.31
C ILE A 151 5.46 -3.96 -2.60
N PRO A 152 6.63 -3.52 -3.11
CA PRO A 152 7.29 -2.36 -2.55
C PRO A 152 6.41 -1.11 -2.74
N LEU A 153 6.09 -0.45 -1.62
CA LEU A 153 5.37 0.82 -1.63
C LEU A 153 6.35 1.94 -2.02
N THR A 154 6.62 2.06 -3.31
CA THR A 154 7.53 3.06 -3.86
C THR A 154 6.76 4.14 -4.61
N TRP A 155 6.98 5.39 -4.21
CA TRP A 155 6.38 6.57 -4.82
C TRP A 155 7.18 7.19 -5.98
N LYS A 156 8.29 6.53 -6.34
CA LYS A 156 9.15 6.97 -7.45
C LYS A 156 8.70 6.27 -8.72
N THR A 157 8.86 6.94 -9.86
CA THR A 157 8.78 6.31 -11.17
C THR A 157 9.67 5.07 -11.15
N GLN A 158 9.03 3.91 -11.33
CA GLN A 158 9.72 2.65 -11.27
C GLN A 158 10.65 2.53 -12.47
N LYS A 159 11.90 2.16 -12.19
CA LYS A 159 12.89 1.96 -13.21
C LYS A 159 12.98 0.49 -13.55
N LYS A 160 13.59 0.21 -14.70
CA LYS A 160 13.84 -1.17 -15.14
C LYS A 160 14.60 -1.98 -14.09
N GLU A 161 15.52 -1.34 -13.37
CA GLU A 161 16.33 -1.99 -12.34
C GLU A 161 15.49 -2.53 -11.17
N ASP A 162 14.35 -1.90 -10.88
CA ASP A 162 13.46 -2.30 -9.79
C ASP A 162 12.81 -3.67 -10.06
N TYR A 163 12.76 -4.13 -11.31
CA TYR A 163 12.16 -5.42 -11.70
C TYR A 163 13.15 -6.59 -11.75
N CYS A 164 14.46 -6.34 -11.55
CA CYS A 164 15.48 -7.40 -11.54
C CYS A 164 15.19 -8.49 -10.50
N HIS A 165 14.57 -8.13 -9.38
CA HIS A 165 14.18 -9.09 -8.34
C HIS A 165 13.21 -10.18 -8.81
N ILE A 166 12.35 -9.89 -9.80
CA ILE A 166 11.42 -10.87 -10.38
C ILE A 166 12.20 -11.87 -11.23
N ILE A 167 13.14 -11.37 -12.03
CA ILE A 167 14.01 -12.20 -12.87
C ILE A 167 14.82 -13.16 -11.98
N ASP A 168 15.35 -12.66 -10.86
CA ASP A 168 16.12 -13.48 -9.92
C ASP A 168 15.25 -14.50 -9.19
N GLN A 169 14.01 -14.16 -8.86
CA GLN A 169 13.05 -15.12 -8.29
C GLN A 169 12.68 -16.24 -9.27
N VAL A 170 12.43 -15.90 -10.55
CA VAL A 170 12.18 -16.89 -11.60
C VAL A 170 13.39 -17.81 -11.76
N LYS A 171 14.61 -17.25 -11.86
CA LYS A 171 15.84 -18.03 -11.93
C LYS A 171 16.00 -18.94 -10.72
N SER A 172 15.82 -18.41 -9.51
CA SER A 172 15.92 -19.17 -8.27
C SER A 172 14.95 -20.36 -8.28
N LYS A 173 13.67 -20.15 -8.60
CA LYS A 173 12.67 -21.21 -8.68
C LYS A 173 13.01 -22.28 -9.71
N LEU A 174 13.50 -21.88 -10.89
CA LEU A 174 13.94 -22.80 -11.93
C LEU A 174 15.18 -23.61 -11.50
N THR A 175 16.13 -22.98 -10.81
CA THR A 175 17.36 -23.65 -10.31
C THR A 175 17.15 -24.53 -9.08
N SER A 176 16.20 -24.19 -8.21
CA SER A 176 15.87 -24.98 -7.02
C SER A 176 15.15 -26.29 -7.34
N TRP A 177 14.62 -26.42 -8.56
CA TRP A 177 13.93 -27.63 -8.98
C TRP A 177 14.91 -28.70 -9.46
N LYS A 178 14.62 -29.97 -9.12
CA LYS A 178 15.31 -31.15 -9.67
C LYS A 178 14.91 -31.36 -11.14
N GLY A 179 15.32 -30.44 -12.02
CA GLY A 179 15.07 -30.50 -13.47
C GLY A 179 15.61 -31.77 -14.14
N ASN A 180 16.54 -32.48 -13.48
CA ASN A 180 17.12 -33.74 -13.95
C ASN A 180 16.16 -34.94 -13.95
N HIS A 181 14.96 -34.83 -13.38
CA HIS A 181 13.96 -35.92 -13.36
C HIS A 181 12.73 -35.65 -14.25
N LEU A 182 12.71 -34.51 -14.95
CA LEU A 182 11.64 -34.17 -15.89
C LEU A 182 12.11 -34.41 -17.32
N ALA A 183 11.23 -34.96 -18.15
CA ALA A 183 11.42 -34.97 -19.60
C ALA A 183 11.50 -33.53 -20.14
N PHE A 184 12.05 -33.36 -21.35
CA PHE A 184 12.22 -32.04 -21.97
C PHE A 184 10.91 -31.24 -22.00
N GLU A 185 9.81 -31.87 -22.39
CA GLU A 185 8.48 -31.25 -22.43
C GLU A 185 7.97 -30.82 -21.05
N GLY A 186 8.26 -31.62 -20.02
CA GLY A 186 7.94 -31.30 -18.63
C GLY A 186 8.71 -30.08 -18.13
N ARG A 187 9.99 -29.94 -18.51
CA ARG A 187 10.79 -28.74 -18.19
C ARG A 187 10.28 -27.49 -18.90
N VAL A 188 9.88 -27.61 -20.16
CA VAL A 188 9.30 -26.48 -20.94
C VAL A 188 7.97 -26.04 -20.34
N THR A 189 7.09 -27.00 -20.01
CA THR A 189 5.78 -26.70 -19.42
C THR A 189 5.93 -26.04 -18.05
N LEU A 190 6.84 -26.53 -17.22
CA LEU A 190 7.15 -25.94 -15.91
C LEU A 190 7.73 -24.53 -16.05
N ALA A 191 8.67 -24.32 -16.98
CA ALA A 191 9.25 -23.02 -17.21
C ALA A 191 8.17 -22.01 -17.63
N LYS A 192 7.26 -22.40 -18.52
CA LYS A 192 6.11 -21.58 -18.91
C LYS A 192 5.22 -21.24 -17.73
N SER A 193 4.82 -22.22 -16.91
CA SER A 193 3.94 -21.96 -15.76
C SER A 193 4.56 -21.00 -14.74
N VAL A 194 5.86 -21.13 -14.48
CA VAL A 194 6.57 -20.24 -13.53
C VAL A 194 6.72 -18.83 -14.11
N MET A 195 7.10 -18.71 -15.38
CA MET A 195 7.23 -17.42 -16.06
C MET A 195 5.89 -16.71 -16.26
N GLU A 196 4.78 -17.44 -16.39
CA GLU A 196 3.45 -16.86 -16.49
C GLU A 196 2.97 -16.36 -15.12
N VAL A 197 3.11 -17.14 -14.05
CA VAL A 197 2.50 -16.80 -12.75
C VAL A 197 3.26 -15.71 -12.00
N MET A 198 4.60 -15.74 -12.02
CA MET A 198 5.41 -14.83 -11.18
C MET A 198 5.30 -13.34 -11.52
N PRO A 199 5.26 -12.91 -12.80
CA PRO A 199 5.16 -11.50 -13.12
C PRO A 199 3.72 -10.97 -13.05
N ILE A 200 2.69 -11.83 -13.02
CA ILE A 200 1.28 -11.41 -13.04
C ILE A 200 0.98 -10.37 -11.94
N HIS A 201 1.38 -10.64 -10.70
CA HIS A 201 1.09 -9.75 -9.59
C HIS A 201 1.75 -8.37 -9.72
N PRO A 202 3.09 -8.26 -9.91
CA PRO A 202 3.73 -6.95 -10.08
C PRO A 202 3.35 -6.22 -11.37
N ILE A 203 2.98 -6.93 -12.45
CA ILE A 203 2.49 -6.30 -13.68
C ILE A 203 1.08 -5.73 -13.49
N MET A 204 0.21 -6.41 -12.73
CA MET A 204 -1.12 -5.92 -12.45
C MET A 204 -1.11 -4.65 -11.59
N THR A 205 -0.12 -4.48 -10.71
CA THR A 205 -0.08 -3.35 -9.78
C THR A 205 0.73 -2.16 -10.29
N ASN A 206 1.60 -2.36 -11.28
CA ASN A 206 2.57 -1.36 -11.70
C ASN A 206 2.56 -1.12 -13.22
N ILE A 207 2.73 0.14 -13.61
CA ILE A 207 2.99 0.50 -15.00
C ILE A 207 4.43 0.11 -15.33
N ILE A 208 4.60 -0.86 -16.23
CA ILE A 208 5.92 -1.26 -16.70
C ILE A 208 6.48 -0.12 -17.57
N PRO A 209 7.66 0.43 -17.26
CA PRO A 209 8.26 1.46 -18.08
C PRO A 209 8.54 0.91 -19.49
N LYS A 210 8.04 1.61 -20.52
CA LYS A 210 8.39 1.33 -21.92
C LYS A 210 9.85 1.72 -22.16
N SER A 211 10.52 0.97 -23.04
CA SER A 211 11.94 1.12 -23.37
C SER A 211 12.31 2.52 -23.86
#